data_AF-A0A2U8FCB6-F1
#
_entry.id   AF-A0A2U8FCB6-F1
#
_cell.length_a   1.000
_cell.length_b   1.000
_cell.length_c   1.000
_cell.angle_alpha   90.00
_cell.angle_beta   90.00
_cell.angle_gamma   90.00
#
_symmetry.space_group_name_H-M   'P 1'
#
loop_
_entity.id
_entity.type
_entity.pdbx_description
1 polymer ?
#
loop_
_entity_poly.entity_id
_entity_poly.type
_entity_poly.pdbx_seq_one_letter_code
_entity_poly.pdbx_strand_id
1 'polypeptide(L)'
;MGKEQSPINISSLRAIDKVNSLILRYESDSKNVVNNGHTLQLNFDNMSYITFNDTKYNLLQAHFHTPSEHHLDGVIYPLEGHLVHQNENGDLLVIGVFFKKVSKIPSLKVC
;
A
#
# COMPACT_ATOMS: atom_id res chain seq x y z
N MET A 1 -9.05 23.20 7.94
CA MET A 1 -8.75 22.15 6.93
C MET A 1 -7.30 21.76 7.07
N GLY A 2 -6.99 20.46 6.93
CA GLY A 2 -5.60 19.97 6.92
C GLY A 2 -4.84 20.50 5.69
N LYS A 3 -3.54 20.75 5.83
CA LYS A 3 -2.68 21.27 4.75
C LYS A 3 -1.93 20.19 3.97
N GLU A 4 -1.88 18.99 4.53
CA GLU A 4 -1.16 17.82 4.01
C GLU A 4 -2.15 16.67 3.99
N GLN A 5 -3.00 16.62 2.97
CA GLN A 5 -4.03 15.61 2.82
C GLN A 5 -3.70 14.69 1.65
N SER A 6 -4.03 13.43 1.82
CA SER A 6 -4.08 12.43 0.76
C SER A 6 -5.55 12.11 0.43
N PRO A 7 -5.85 11.64 -0.79
CA PRO A 7 -4.92 11.39 -1.90
C PRO A 7 -4.51 12.66 -2.65
N ILE A 8 -3.52 12.52 -3.55
CA ILE A 8 -3.07 13.58 -4.47
C ILE A 8 -2.91 13.05 -5.90
N ASN A 9 -2.83 13.98 -6.85
CA ASN A 9 -2.27 13.68 -8.16
C ASN A 9 -0.73 13.76 -8.10
N ILE A 10 -0.07 12.62 -8.30
CA ILE A 10 1.38 12.50 -8.35
C ILE A 10 1.84 12.91 -9.74
N SER A 11 2.64 13.99 -9.83
CA SER A 11 3.21 14.46 -11.09
C SER A 11 4.65 13.95 -11.22
N SER A 12 4.91 13.08 -12.19
CA SER A 12 6.24 12.50 -12.43
C SER A 12 7.28 13.58 -12.77
N LEU A 13 6.86 14.64 -13.47
CA LEU A 13 7.72 15.78 -13.81
C LEU A 13 8.16 16.62 -12.60
N ARG A 14 7.44 16.52 -11.48
CA ARG A 14 7.76 17.23 -10.22
C ARG A 14 8.35 16.29 -9.17
N ALA A 15 8.49 15.00 -9.49
CA ALA A 15 9.12 14.06 -8.59
C ALA A 15 10.60 14.42 -8.44
N ILE A 16 11.09 14.39 -7.20
CA ILE A 16 12.49 14.61 -6.88
C ILE A 16 13.09 13.23 -6.60
N ASP A 17 14.19 12.92 -7.28
CA ASP A 17 14.97 11.72 -7.02
C ASP A 17 15.64 11.84 -5.64
N LYS A 18 14.94 11.32 -4.63
CA LYS A 18 15.47 11.14 -3.28
C LYS A 18 15.71 9.66 -3.05
N VAL A 19 16.97 9.32 -2.77
CA VAL A 19 17.33 7.96 -2.36
C VAL A 19 16.88 7.77 -0.91
N ASN A 20 15.84 6.97 -0.71
CA ASN A 20 15.49 6.45 0.61
C ASN A 20 15.81 4.96 0.64
N SER A 21 16.25 4.46 1.79
CA SER A 21 16.41 3.03 2.00
C SER A 21 15.04 2.42 2.27
N LEU A 22 14.63 1.45 1.45
CA LEU A 22 13.40 0.70 1.62
C LEU A 22 13.69 -0.79 1.48
N ILE A 23 13.50 -1.54 2.56
CA ILE A 23 13.66 -2.99 2.60
C ILE A 23 12.30 -3.60 2.93
N LEU A 24 11.82 -4.51 2.09
CA LEU A 24 10.55 -5.22 2.28
C LEU A 24 10.82 -6.65 2.77
N ARG A 25 10.13 -7.08 3.82
CA ARG A 25 10.19 -8.44 4.36
C ARG A 25 8.78 -8.92 4.67
N TYR A 26 8.16 -9.56 3.69
CA TYR A 26 6.83 -10.11 3.80
C TYR A 26 6.85 -11.63 3.73
N GLU A 27 6.04 -12.25 4.57
CA GLU A 27 5.82 -13.68 4.62
C GLU A 27 4.41 -14.03 4.11
N SER A 28 4.12 -15.32 3.93
CA SER A 28 2.74 -15.77 3.65
C SER A 28 1.97 -15.88 4.96
N ASP A 29 1.65 -14.74 5.58
CA ASP A 29 1.17 -14.63 6.97
C ASP A 29 -0.17 -13.88 7.12
N SER A 30 -0.98 -13.84 6.06
CA SER A 30 -2.33 -13.26 6.16
C SER A 30 -3.18 -14.09 7.11
N LYS A 31 -3.76 -13.43 8.11
CA LYS A 31 -4.56 -14.06 9.16
C LYS A 31 -5.99 -14.32 8.72
N ASN A 32 -6.62 -13.30 8.14
CA ASN A 32 -8.00 -13.37 7.68
C ASN A 32 -8.31 -12.27 6.66
N VAL A 33 -9.46 -12.43 6.01
CA VAL A 33 -10.07 -11.44 5.12
C VAL A 33 -11.39 -10.99 5.73
N VAL A 34 -11.59 -9.68 5.80
CA VAL A 34 -12.79 -9.05 6.36
C VAL A 34 -13.39 -8.12 5.31
N ASN A 35 -14.68 -8.28 5.03
CA ASN A 35 -15.46 -7.25 4.34
C ASN A 35 -16.09 -6.36 5.41
N ASN A 36 -15.64 -5.10 5.50
CA ASN A 36 -16.11 -4.16 6.53
C ASN A 36 -17.20 -3.19 6.04
N GLY A 37 -17.80 -3.46 4.87
CA GLY A 37 -18.82 -2.59 4.24
C GLY A 37 -18.25 -1.41 3.44
N HIS A 38 -16.95 -1.14 3.56
CA HIS A 38 -16.26 -0.08 2.80
C HIS A 38 -15.14 -0.63 1.91
N THR A 39 -14.47 -1.71 2.33
CA THR A 39 -13.39 -2.35 1.60
C THR A 39 -13.26 -3.84 1.95
N LEU A 40 -12.49 -4.57 1.14
CA LEU A 40 -11.94 -5.88 1.51
C LEU A 40 -10.59 -5.65 2.19
N GLN A 41 -10.52 -6.02 3.46
CA GLN A 41 -9.32 -5.86 4.28
C GLN A 41 -8.71 -7.22 4.60
N LEU A 42 -7.40 -7.35 4.39
CA LEU A 42 -6.59 -8.47 4.85
C LEU A 42 -5.86 -8.03 6.12
N ASN A 43 -5.94 -8.83 7.17
CA ASN A 43 -5.16 -8.60 8.39
C ASN A 43 -3.95 -9.52 8.43
N PHE A 44 -2.84 -9.03 8.97
CA PHE A 44 -1.58 -9.76 9.08
C PHE A 44 -1.21 -9.92 10.55
N ASP A 45 -0.49 -10.99 10.88
CA ASP A 45 0.24 -11.05 12.15
C ASP A 45 1.59 -10.31 11.97
N ASN A 46 2.18 -9.80 13.06
CA ASN A 46 3.32 -8.86 13.02
C ASN A 46 4.67 -9.48 12.53
N MET A 47 4.64 -10.50 11.67
CA MET A 47 5.83 -11.14 11.10
C MET A 47 6.30 -10.40 9.84
N SER A 48 5.36 -9.92 9.01
CA SER A 48 5.64 -9.06 7.86
C SER A 48 5.94 -7.61 8.26
N TYR A 49 6.98 -6.99 7.67
CA TYR A 49 7.35 -5.60 7.93
C TYR A 49 8.15 -4.97 6.79
N ILE A 50 8.30 -3.65 6.87
CA ILE A 50 9.26 -2.88 6.08
C ILE A 50 10.26 -2.17 6.98
N THR A 51 11.44 -1.90 6.44
CA THR A 51 12.41 -0.98 7.03
C THR A 51 12.56 0.22 6.09
N PHE A 52 12.16 1.40 6.55
CA PHE A 52 12.27 2.66 5.83
C PHE A 52 13.23 3.59 6.58
N ASN A 53 14.35 3.95 5.95
CA ASN A 53 15.42 4.76 6.56
C ASN A 53 15.73 4.30 8.00
N ASP A 54 16.11 3.02 8.13
CA ASP A 54 16.48 2.34 9.38
C ASP A 54 15.38 2.21 10.44
N THR A 55 14.16 2.66 10.14
CA THR A 55 13.00 2.50 11.02
C THR A 55 12.12 1.34 10.56
N LYS A 56 11.81 0.42 11.48
CA LYS A 56 10.93 -0.72 11.22
C LYS A 56 9.46 -0.32 11.35
N TYR A 57 8.63 -0.71 10.37
CA TYR A 57 7.17 -0.60 10.42
C TYR A 57 6.55 -1.98 10.15
N ASN A 58 5.83 -2.53 11.12
CA ASN A 58 5.15 -3.83 10.98
C ASN A 58 3.91 -3.67 10.12
N LEU A 59 3.65 -4.61 9.22
CA LEU A 59 2.44 -4.66 8.40
C LEU A 59 1.25 -5.02 9.29
N LEU A 60 0.23 -4.16 9.30
CA LEU A 60 -0.98 -4.37 10.08
C LEU A 60 -2.11 -4.95 9.22
N GLN A 61 -2.34 -4.31 8.09
CA GLN A 61 -3.44 -4.66 7.19
C GLN A 61 -3.14 -4.22 5.75
N ALA A 62 -3.82 -4.85 4.81
CA ALA A 62 -3.95 -4.37 3.45
C ALA A 62 -5.43 -4.19 3.10
N HIS A 63 -5.76 -3.16 2.31
CA HIS A 63 -7.11 -2.95 1.82
C HIS A 63 -7.10 -2.35 0.41
N PHE A 64 -8.26 -2.29 -0.22
CA PHE A 64 -8.38 -1.85 -1.61
C PHE A 64 -9.41 -0.74 -1.81
N HIS A 65 -9.14 0.13 -2.77
CA HIS A 65 -10.03 1.18 -3.25
C HIS A 65 -10.30 1.02 -4.74
N THR A 66 -11.53 1.29 -5.15
CA THR A 66 -11.91 1.37 -6.56
C THR A 66 -12.82 2.59 -6.78
N PRO A 67 -12.48 3.49 -7.72
CA PRO A 67 -11.22 3.55 -8.48
C PRO A 67 -10.01 3.86 -7.57
N SER A 68 -8.80 4.01 -8.14
CA SER A 68 -7.64 4.45 -7.36
C SER A 68 -7.90 5.82 -6.71
N GLU A 69 -7.44 5.98 -5.47
CA GLU A 69 -7.53 7.25 -4.75
C GLU A 69 -6.47 8.22 -5.29
N HIS A 70 -5.23 7.76 -5.44
CA HIS A 70 -4.17 8.53 -6.08
C HIS A 70 -4.29 8.50 -7.60
N HIS A 71 -3.84 9.59 -8.22
CA HIS A 71 -3.68 9.67 -9.67
C HIS A 71 -2.19 9.76 -10.00
N LEU A 72 -1.76 9.18 -11.12
CA LEU A 72 -0.40 9.34 -11.65
C LEU A 72 -0.49 10.10 -12.97
N ASP A 73 0.07 11.32 -13.00
CA ASP A 73 0.01 12.23 -14.16
C ASP A 73 -1.43 12.43 -14.67
N GLY A 74 -2.39 12.52 -13.74
CA GLY A 74 -3.82 12.67 -14.03
C GLY A 74 -4.54 11.37 -14.38
N VAL A 75 -3.84 10.24 -14.48
CA VAL A 75 -4.43 8.94 -14.80
C VAL A 75 -5.00 8.29 -13.55
N ILE A 76 -6.28 7.89 -13.65
CA ILE A 76 -6.99 7.09 -12.65
C ILE A 76 -6.86 5.61 -13.01
N TYR A 77 -6.48 4.80 -12.03
CA TYR A 77 -6.35 3.35 -12.18
C TYR A 77 -7.62 2.64 -11.69
N PRO A 78 -7.96 1.46 -12.23
CA PRO A 78 -9.18 0.76 -11.84
C PRO A 78 -9.22 0.29 -10.38
N LEU A 79 -8.06 0.10 -9.75
CA LEU A 79 -7.93 -0.36 -8.37
C LEU A 79 -6.60 0.13 -7.77
N GLU A 80 -6.61 0.46 -6.50
CA GLU A 80 -5.44 0.77 -5.68
C GLU A 80 -5.46 -0.07 -4.41
N GLY A 81 -4.31 -0.69 -4.08
CA GLY A 81 -4.12 -1.41 -2.82
C GLY A 81 -3.27 -0.61 -1.86
N HIS A 82 -3.71 -0.50 -0.61
CA HIS A 82 -2.98 0.14 0.47
C HIS A 82 -2.47 -0.91 1.46
N LEU A 83 -1.17 -0.95 1.68
CA LEU A 83 -0.53 -1.76 2.73
C LEU A 83 -0.17 -0.82 3.87
N VAL A 84 -0.86 -0.97 5.00
CA VAL A 84 -0.73 -0.07 6.17
C VAL A 84 0.23 -0.70 7.18
N HIS A 85 1.27 0.05 7.52
CA HIS A 85 2.29 -0.33 8.47
C HIS A 85 2.37 0.66 9.63
N GLN A 86 2.90 0.20 10.76
CA GLN A 86 3.09 1.03 11.95
C GLN A 86 4.42 0.71 12.66
N ASN A 87 5.13 1.75 13.12
CA ASN A 87 6.32 1.59 13.96
C ASN A 87 5.96 1.48 15.45
N GLU A 88 6.95 1.29 16.32
CA GLU A 88 6.74 1.16 17.77
C GLU A 88 6.20 2.42 18.45
N ASN A 89 6.39 3.59 17.84
CA ASN A 89 5.87 4.87 18.32
C ASN A 89 4.41 5.12 17.89
N GLY A 90 3.86 4.26 17.04
CA GLY A 90 2.52 4.40 16.48
C GLY A 90 2.44 5.18 15.17
N ASP A 91 3.59 5.63 14.62
CA ASP A 91 3.62 6.34 13.34
C ASP A 91 3.28 5.40 12.18
N LEU A 92 2.51 5.91 11.22
CA LEU A 92 2.01 5.13 10.10
C LEU A 92 2.87 5.30 8.85
N LEU A 93 3.01 4.22 8.10
CA LEU A 93 3.55 4.21 6.74
C LEU A 93 2.65 3.38 5.83
N VAL A 94 2.19 3.98 4.73
CA VAL A 94 1.33 3.31 3.75
C VAL A 94 2.05 3.14 2.42
N ILE A 95 2.09 1.91 1.90
CA ILE A 95 2.52 1.64 0.53
C ILE A 95 1.26 1.55 -0.35
N GLY A 96 1.19 2.41 -1.37
CA GLY A 96 0.16 2.38 -2.40
C GLY A 96 0.59 1.59 -3.62
N VAL A 97 -0.29 0.72 -4.13
CA VAL A 97 -0.04 -0.13 -5.31
C VAL A 97 -1.15 0.07 -6.32
N PHE A 98 -0.82 0.60 -7.50
CA PHE A 98 -1.77 0.70 -8.60
C PHE A 98 -1.92 -0.64 -9.33
N PHE A 99 -3.15 -0.99 -9.68
CA PHE A 99 -3.47 -2.17 -10.48
C PHE A 99 -3.99 -1.76 -11.85
N LYS A 100 -3.57 -2.46 -12.90
CA LYS A 100 -4.13 -2.33 -14.26
C LYS A 100 -4.95 -3.56 -14.60
N LYS A 101 -6.02 -3.37 -15.38
CA LYS A 101 -6.76 -4.49 -15.95
C LYS A 101 -5.88 -5.24 -16.94
N VAL A 102 -5.73 -6.55 -16.76
CA VAL A 102 -5.04 -7.44 -17.69
C VAL A 102 -6.03 -8.47 -18.24
N SER A 103 -5.86 -8.91 -19.48
CA SER A 103 -6.70 -9.93 -20.11
C SER A 103 -6.40 -11.35 -19.62
N LYS A 104 -5.24 -11.56 -18.99
CA LYS A 104 -4.80 -12.82 -18.39
C LYS A 104 -3.88 -12.53 -17.21
N ILE A 105 -4.16 -13.11 -16.05
CA ILE A 105 -3.26 -13.08 -14.89
C ILE A 105 -2.25 -14.22 -15.09
N PRO A 106 -0.93 -13.96 -15.19
CA PRO A 106 0.07 -15.02 -15.14
C PRO A 106 -0.14 -15.78 -13.84
N SER A 107 -0.31 -17.10 -13.91
CA SER A 107 -0.75 -17.99 -12.82
C SER A 107 -0.33 -17.50 -11.43
N LEU A 108 -1.29 -16.93 -10.68
CA LEU A 108 -1.12 -16.64 -9.27
C LEU A 108 -1.01 -18.00 -8.56
N LYS A 109 0.22 -18.46 -8.30
CA LYS A 109 0.41 -19.60 -7.40
C LYS A 109 0.21 -19.06 -5.99
N VAL A 110 -0.96 -19.33 -5.45
CA VAL A 110 -1.17 -19.25 -4.00
C VAL A 110 -0.33 -20.37 -3.41
N CYS A 111 0.70 -20.01 -2.64
CA CYS A 111 1.50 -20.96 -1.88
C CYS A 111 0.68 -21.56 -0.74
#